data_AF-A0A443S762-F1
#
_entry.id   AF-A0A443S762-F1
#
_cell.length_a   1.000
_cell.length_b   1.000
_cell.length_c   1.000
_cell.angle_alpha   90.00
_cell.angle_beta   90.00
_cell.angle_gamma   90.00
#
_symmetry.space_group_name_H-M   'P 1'
#
loop_
_entity.id
_entity.type
_entity.pdbx_description
1 polymer ?
#
loop_
_entity_poly.entity_id
_entity_poly.type
_entity_poly.pdbx_seq_one_letter_code
_entity_poly.pdbx_strand_id
1 'polypeptide(L)'
;MVDVNVPKTSMAKKYVEITFVVILYWFVSITMVFLNKHLLSGEDVKLEAPLFVTFYQCCCSAMLCALFTLLARLNLLDSSSFPSLAVKCEKQKQIFPLSIMFVGMITMNNLSLKYVGVAFYFVGRSLTTVFNVLFTYYFLGEQTSRNAIICCLVIVLGFFLGVDQESVGGSLSFIGVCYGVFASIFVSLNSIYTKKVLPTVDNNIWQLTYYNNINAILLFLPLMVITGEVPVISSYQRLGDIHFWYLMTVSGVFGFAIAFVTGLQIKVTSPLTHNISGTAKACTQTILACIWYHETKSLLWWLSNSLVIFGSAAYTRVKQLEMIHNFSKGRNNIKS
;
A
#
# COMPACT_ATOMS: atom_id res chain seq x y z
N MET A 1 21.79 -37.20 15.38
CA MET A 1 21.92 -36.46 14.10
C MET A 1 20.65 -36.69 13.29
N VAL A 2 19.68 -35.77 13.38
CA VAL A 2 18.56 -35.73 12.44
C VAL A 2 18.93 -34.67 11.42
N ASP A 3 19.44 -35.10 10.26
CA ASP A 3 19.56 -34.26 9.09
C ASP A 3 18.15 -33.87 8.64
N VAL A 4 17.62 -32.80 9.21
CA VAL A 4 16.53 -32.06 8.57
C VAL A 4 17.16 -31.31 7.40
N ASN A 5 17.39 -32.06 6.34
CA ASN A 5 17.71 -31.57 5.01
C ASN A 5 16.45 -30.82 4.53
N VAL A 6 16.27 -29.58 4.99
CA VAL A 6 15.28 -28.67 4.40
C VAL A 6 15.67 -28.58 2.93
N PRO A 7 14.86 -29.10 2.00
CA PRO A 7 15.30 -29.24 0.62
C PRO A 7 15.67 -27.85 0.11
N LYS A 8 16.88 -27.66 -0.44
CA LYS A 8 17.27 -26.40 -1.09
C LYS A 8 16.24 -25.96 -2.15
N THR A 9 15.53 -26.93 -2.74
CA THR A 9 14.39 -26.75 -3.65
C THR A 9 13.18 -26.06 -3.01
N SER A 10 12.92 -26.24 -1.71
CA SER A 10 11.83 -25.58 -0.98
C SER A 10 12.11 -24.09 -0.74
N MET A 11 13.34 -23.74 -0.37
CA MET A 11 13.75 -22.34 -0.18
C MET A 11 13.78 -21.59 -1.51
N ALA A 12 14.31 -22.19 -2.58
CA ALA A 12 14.31 -21.58 -3.91
C ALA A 12 12.88 -21.29 -4.40
N LYS A 13 11.95 -22.25 -4.25
CA LYS A 13 10.53 -22.04 -4.58
C LYS A 13 9.92 -20.87 -3.80
N LYS A 14 10.20 -20.77 -2.49
CA LYS A 14 9.72 -19.66 -1.66
C LYS A 14 10.29 -18.30 -2.08
N TYR A 15 11.56 -18.24 -2.47
CA TYR A 15 12.16 -17.01 -2.99
C TYR A 15 11.53 -16.62 -4.33
N VAL A 16 11.33 -17.57 -5.25
CA VAL A 16 10.67 -17.32 -6.54
C VAL A 16 9.24 -16.82 -6.33
N GLU A 17 8.49 -17.41 -5.41
CA GLU A 17 7.14 -16.96 -5.04
C GLU A 17 7.15 -15.51 -4.52
N ILE A 18 8.04 -15.19 -3.56
CA ILE A 18 8.16 -13.83 -3.02
C ILE A 18 8.53 -12.83 -4.12
N THR A 19 9.51 -13.15 -4.96
CA THR A 19 9.94 -12.28 -6.06
C THR A 19 8.81 -12.06 -7.06
N PHE A 20 8.07 -13.10 -7.43
CA PHE A 20 6.91 -12.99 -8.31
C PHE A 20 5.83 -12.07 -7.72
N VAL A 21 5.47 -12.27 -6.44
CA VAL A 21 4.46 -11.43 -5.76
C VAL A 21 4.91 -9.97 -5.65
N VAL A 22 6.20 -9.72 -5.42
CA VAL A 22 6.77 -8.35 -5.42
C VAL A 22 6.67 -7.72 -6.80
N ILE A 23 7.06 -8.42 -7.87
CA ILE A 23 6.98 -7.90 -9.25
C ILE A 23 5.52 -7.61 -9.63
N LEU A 24 4.61 -8.53 -9.31
CA LEU A 24 3.19 -8.36 -9.55
C LEU A 24 2.64 -7.14 -8.78
N TYR A 25 3.04 -6.96 -7.51
CA TYR A 25 2.67 -5.77 -6.73
C TYR A 25 3.14 -4.49 -7.41
N TRP A 26 4.38 -4.44 -7.89
CA TRP A 26 4.92 -3.26 -8.57
C TRP A 26 4.16 -2.96 -9.85
N PHE A 27 3.96 -3.96 -10.69
CA PHE A 27 3.23 -3.82 -11.95
C PHE A 27 1.81 -3.29 -11.74
N VAL A 28 1.03 -3.95 -10.87
CA VAL A 28 -0.35 -3.55 -10.56
C VAL A 28 -0.37 -2.17 -9.93
N SER A 29 0.52 -1.88 -8.97
CA SER A 29 0.55 -0.60 -8.28
C SER A 29 0.93 0.57 -9.19
N ILE A 30 1.93 0.40 -10.06
CA ILE A 30 2.37 1.46 -10.98
C ILE A 30 1.24 1.74 -11.98
N THR A 31 0.67 0.69 -12.58
CA THR A 31 -0.48 0.80 -13.50
C THR A 31 -1.64 1.54 -12.85
N MET A 32 -1.97 1.19 -11.60
CA MET A 32 -3.03 1.83 -10.83
C MET A 32 -2.79 3.34 -10.64
N VAL A 33 -1.55 3.75 -10.39
CA VAL A 33 -1.24 5.18 -10.23
C VAL A 33 -1.44 5.95 -11.54
N PHE A 34 -1.01 5.40 -12.67
CA PHE A 34 -1.23 6.04 -13.97
C PHE A 34 -2.72 6.08 -14.34
N LEU A 35 -3.47 5.00 -14.10
CA LEU A 35 -4.93 4.97 -14.30
C LEU A 35 -5.63 6.02 -13.45
N ASN A 36 -5.31 6.10 -12.16
CA ASN A 36 -5.86 7.12 -11.27
C ASN A 36 -5.51 8.53 -11.73
N LYS A 37 -4.25 8.77 -12.16
CA LYS A 37 -3.85 10.08 -12.70
C LYS A 37 -4.64 10.45 -13.95
N HIS A 38 -4.88 9.50 -14.85
CA HIS A 38 -5.67 9.73 -16.06
C HIS A 38 -7.14 10.03 -15.74
N LEU A 39 -7.75 9.31 -14.78
CA LEU A 39 -9.12 9.58 -14.33
C LEU A 39 -9.26 10.96 -13.67
N LEU A 40 -8.29 11.34 -12.82
CA LEU A 40 -8.36 12.58 -12.04
C LEU A 40 -7.95 13.82 -12.85
N SER A 41 -6.99 13.69 -13.77
CA SER A 41 -6.34 14.85 -14.41
C SER A 41 -6.22 14.74 -15.93
N GLY A 42 -6.60 13.62 -16.54
CA GLY A 42 -6.58 13.45 -17.99
C GLY A 42 -7.65 14.32 -18.65
N GLU A 43 -7.32 14.97 -19.77
CA GLU A 43 -8.17 15.95 -20.46
C GLU A 43 -9.58 15.43 -20.78
N ASP A 44 -9.67 14.14 -21.10
CA ASP A 44 -10.90 13.45 -21.47
C ASP A 44 -11.79 13.04 -20.29
N VAL A 45 -11.27 13.06 -19.05
CA VAL A 45 -12.03 12.66 -17.85
C VAL A 45 -12.05 13.77 -16.79
N LYS A 46 -10.92 14.27 -16.27
CA LYS A 46 -10.85 15.35 -15.25
C LYS A 46 -11.94 15.25 -14.16
N LEU A 47 -12.06 14.11 -13.48
CA LEU A 47 -12.95 14.00 -12.32
C LEU A 47 -12.19 14.36 -11.05
N GLU A 48 -12.43 15.54 -10.48
CA GLU A 48 -11.76 15.98 -9.24
C GLU A 48 -12.38 15.37 -7.97
N ALA A 49 -12.65 14.06 -7.99
CA ALA A 49 -13.30 13.31 -6.90
C ALA A 49 -12.56 11.98 -6.61
N PRO A 50 -11.34 12.02 -6.03
CA PRO A 50 -10.55 10.82 -5.77
C PRO A 50 -11.14 9.84 -4.76
N LEU A 51 -11.91 10.30 -3.77
CA LEU A 51 -12.59 9.41 -2.83
C LEU A 51 -13.73 8.66 -3.52
N PHE A 52 -14.46 9.31 -4.42
CA PHE A 52 -15.47 8.66 -5.26
C PHE A 52 -14.87 7.59 -6.17
N VAL A 53 -13.74 7.89 -6.82
CA VAL A 53 -13.03 6.90 -7.64
C VAL A 53 -12.67 5.67 -6.78
N THR A 54 -12.13 5.87 -5.58
CA THR A 54 -11.78 4.76 -4.68
C THR A 54 -13.02 4.03 -4.14
N PHE A 55 -14.09 4.75 -3.81
CA PHE A 55 -15.37 4.19 -3.42
C PHE A 55 -15.91 3.25 -4.49
N TYR A 56 -15.93 3.71 -5.76
CA TYR A 56 -16.35 2.89 -6.89
C TYR A 56 -15.45 1.66 -7.06
N GLN A 57 -14.13 1.82 -6.94
CA GLN A 57 -13.20 0.69 -6.97
C GLN A 57 -13.48 -0.33 -5.86
N CYS A 58 -13.82 0.10 -4.65
CA CYS A 58 -14.24 -0.77 -3.56
C CYS A 58 -15.54 -1.51 -3.88
N CYS A 59 -16.52 -0.84 -4.49
CA CYS A 59 -17.76 -1.46 -4.98
C CYS A 59 -17.46 -2.54 -6.03
N CYS A 60 -16.69 -2.22 -7.07
CA CYS A 60 -16.28 -3.19 -8.09
C CYS A 60 -15.54 -4.38 -7.47
N SER A 61 -14.62 -4.11 -6.54
CA SER A 61 -13.86 -5.15 -5.84
C SER A 61 -14.77 -6.08 -5.03
N ALA A 62 -15.74 -5.54 -4.28
CA ALA A 62 -16.72 -6.34 -3.56
C ALA A 62 -17.62 -7.15 -4.50
N MET A 63 -18.03 -6.58 -5.64
CA MET A 63 -18.82 -7.27 -6.66
C MET A 63 -18.03 -8.40 -7.33
N LEU A 64 -16.76 -8.17 -7.68
CA LEU A 64 -15.87 -9.21 -8.23
C LEU A 64 -15.67 -10.34 -7.22
N CYS A 65 -15.43 -9.99 -5.96
CA CYS A 65 -15.37 -10.96 -4.86
C CYS A 65 -16.62 -11.86 -4.81
N ALA A 66 -17.81 -11.25 -4.85
CA ALA A 66 -19.07 -11.97 -4.85
C ALA A 66 -19.29 -12.82 -6.11
N LEU A 67 -18.92 -12.30 -7.28
CA LEU A 67 -19.02 -12.98 -8.57
C LEU A 67 -18.18 -14.26 -8.62
N PHE A 68 -16.90 -14.21 -8.25
CA PHE A 68 -16.07 -15.41 -8.25
C PHE A 68 -16.52 -16.44 -7.20
N THR A 69 -17.02 -16.00 -6.04
CA THR A 69 -17.64 -16.92 -5.07
C THR A 69 -18.93 -17.55 -5.60
N LEU A 70 -19.70 -16.84 -6.44
CA LEU A 70 -20.84 -17.43 -7.13
C LEU A 70 -20.39 -18.47 -8.17
N LEU A 71 -19.40 -18.14 -9.01
CA LEU A 71 -18.85 -19.05 -10.00
C LEU A 71 -18.26 -20.32 -9.36
N ALA A 72 -17.58 -20.19 -8.22
CA ALA A 72 -17.06 -21.32 -7.45
C ALA A 72 -18.16 -22.20 -6.83
N ARG A 73 -19.33 -21.63 -6.51
CA ARG A 73 -20.52 -22.40 -6.09
C ARG A 73 -21.19 -23.13 -7.25
N LEU A 74 -21.08 -22.61 -8.46
CA LEU A 74 -21.57 -23.25 -9.69
C LEU A 74 -20.59 -24.32 -10.22
N ASN A 75 -19.58 -24.71 -9.44
CA ASN A 75 -18.52 -25.65 -9.82
C ASN A 75 -17.71 -25.25 -11.07
N LEU A 76 -17.73 -23.97 -11.45
CA LEU A 76 -16.94 -23.44 -12.56
C LEU A 76 -15.50 -23.08 -12.13
N LEU A 77 -15.25 -22.98 -10.82
CA LEU A 77 -13.95 -22.66 -10.21
C LEU A 77 -13.73 -23.51 -8.96
N ASP A 78 -12.48 -23.74 -8.60
CA ASP A 78 -12.10 -24.50 -7.40
C ASP A 78 -12.65 -23.86 -6.13
N SER A 79 -13.63 -24.53 -5.50
CA SER A 79 -14.31 -24.05 -4.30
C SER A 79 -13.38 -23.90 -3.07
N SER A 80 -12.20 -24.52 -3.09
CA SER A 80 -11.18 -24.41 -2.02
C SER A 80 -10.52 -23.02 -1.98
N SER A 81 -10.41 -22.35 -3.12
CA SER A 81 -9.80 -21.01 -3.22
C SER A 81 -10.78 -19.89 -2.89
N PHE A 82 -12.09 -20.15 -3.08
CA PHE A 82 -13.17 -19.15 -2.96
C PHE A 82 -14.23 -19.59 -1.94
N PRO A 83 -13.97 -19.44 -0.63
CA PRO A 83 -14.92 -19.82 0.40
C PRO A 83 -16.20 -18.98 0.35
N SER A 84 -17.28 -19.53 0.92
CA SER A 84 -18.57 -18.84 1.04
C SER A 84 -18.41 -17.48 1.73
N LEU A 85 -18.82 -16.41 1.03
CA LEU A 85 -18.86 -15.04 1.53
C LEU A 85 -20.17 -14.80 2.29
N ALA A 86 -20.43 -15.57 3.34
CA ALA A 86 -21.49 -15.23 4.27
C ALA A 86 -21.01 -14.04 5.12
N VAL A 87 -21.66 -12.88 4.99
CA VAL A 87 -21.33 -11.68 5.77
C VAL A 87 -21.60 -11.95 7.25
N LYS A 88 -20.56 -12.36 7.98
CA LYS A 88 -20.64 -12.55 9.43
C LYS A 88 -20.31 -11.23 10.11
N CYS A 89 -21.25 -10.72 10.91
CA CYS A 89 -21.11 -9.46 11.63
C CYS A 89 -19.86 -9.47 12.55
N GLU A 90 -19.51 -10.62 13.12
CA GLU A 90 -18.28 -10.80 13.92
C GLU A 90 -17.01 -10.54 13.12
N LYS A 91 -16.88 -11.16 11.92
CA LYS A 91 -15.71 -10.95 11.04
C LYS A 91 -15.64 -9.49 10.56
N GLN A 92 -16.78 -8.87 10.25
CA GLN A 92 -16.84 -7.45 9.89
C GLN A 92 -16.30 -6.53 11.00
N LYS A 93 -16.73 -6.73 12.25
CA LYS A 93 -16.27 -5.93 13.40
C LYS A 93 -14.77 -6.09 13.64
N GLN A 94 -14.22 -7.29 13.46
CA GLN A 94 -12.78 -7.55 13.63
C GLN A 94 -11.95 -6.90 12.52
N ILE A 95 -12.48 -6.80 11.30
CA ILE A 95 -11.80 -6.18 10.15
C ILE A 95 -12.01 -4.66 10.10
N PHE A 96 -13.01 -4.14 10.80
CA PHE A 96 -13.35 -2.72 10.80
C PHE A 96 -12.16 -1.78 11.11
N PRO A 97 -11.28 -2.05 12.10
CA PRO A 97 -10.10 -1.23 12.33
C PRO A 97 -9.16 -1.15 11.12
N LEU A 98 -8.98 -2.26 10.39
CA LEU A 98 -8.21 -2.27 9.15
C LEU A 98 -8.85 -1.34 8.11
N SER A 99 -10.17 -1.36 7.98
CA SER A 99 -10.91 -0.52 7.03
C SER A 99 -10.79 0.96 7.38
N ILE A 100 -10.78 1.33 8.66
CA ILE A 100 -10.48 2.71 9.09
C ILE A 100 -9.05 3.09 8.66
N MET A 101 -8.07 2.21 8.87
CA MET A 101 -6.68 2.49 8.48
C MET A 101 -6.56 2.68 6.96
N PHE A 102 -7.23 1.83 6.17
CA PHE A 102 -7.27 1.91 4.72
C PHE A 102 -7.91 3.20 4.22
N VAL A 103 -9.09 3.55 4.74
CA VAL A 103 -9.81 4.77 4.32
C VAL A 103 -9.08 6.03 4.76
N GLY A 104 -8.54 6.05 5.98
CA GLY A 104 -7.69 7.13 6.46
C GLY A 104 -6.44 7.31 5.61
N MET A 105 -5.78 6.21 5.24
CA MET A 105 -4.64 6.21 4.31
C MET A 105 -5.00 6.87 2.99
N ILE A 106 -6.09 6.47 2.33
CA ILE A 106 -6.49 7.03 1.03
C ILE A 106 -6.85 8.51 1.18
N THR A 107 -7.61 8.87 2.21
CA THR A 107 -8.05 10.25 2.45
C THR A 107 -6.87 11.19 2.68
N MET A 108 -5.96 10.83 3.58
CA MET A 108 -4.78 11.64 3.90
C MET A 108 -3.81 11.73 2.72
N ASN A 109 -3.65 10.66 1.93
CA ASN A 109 -2.83 10.68 0.71
C ASN A 109 -3.40 11.68 -0.32
N ASN A 110 -4.71 11.64 -0.56
CA ASN A 110 -5.35 12.55 -1.52
C ASN A 110 -5.30 14.01 -1.06
N LEU A 111 -5.56 14.27 0.23
CA LEU A 111 -5.42 15.60 0.79
C LEU A 111 -3.97 16.10 0.69
N SER A 112 -2.98 15.25 0.95
CA SER A 112 -1.57 15.62 0.78
C SER A 112 -1.25 16.02 -0.66
N LEU A 113 -1.66 15.23 -1.64
CA LEU A 113 -1.46 15.53 -3.07
C LEU A 113 -2.22 16.78 -3.55
N LYS A 114 -3.32 17.14 -2.90
CA LYS A 114 -4.06 18.38 -3.20
C LYS A 114 -3.27 19.63 -2.79
N TYR A 115 -2.57 19.58 -1.66
CA TYR A 115 -1.87 20.74 -1.11
C TYR A 115 -0.39 20.77 -1.46
N VAL A 116 0.19 19.66 -1.89
CA VAL A 116 1.64 19.50 -2.10
C VAL A 116 1.93 18.70 -3.36
N GLY A 117 2.99 19.09 -4.07
CA GLY A 117 3.44 18.44 -5.30
C GLY A 117 3.89 16.97 -5.13
N VAL A 118 3.85 16.23 -6.23
CA VAL A 118 4.20 14.79 -6.32
C VAL A 118 5.63 14.50 -5.80
N ALA A 119 6.54 15.45 -5.98
CA ALA A 119 7.93 15.34 -5.54
C ALA A 119 8.05 15.20 -4.00
N PHE A 120 7.30 16.01 -3.25
CA PHE A 120 7.27 15.94 -1.79
C PHE A 120 6.41 14.77 -1.30
N TYR A 121 5.38 14.37 -2.04
CA TYR A 121 4.61 13.17 -1.73
C TYR A 121 5.52 11.93 -1.60
N PHE A 122 6.52 11.79 -2.48
CA PHE A 122 7.51 10.71 -2.39
C PHE A 122 8.35 10.79 -1.12
N VAL A 123 8.82 11.99 -0.78
CA VAL A 123 9.62 12.25 0.42
C VAL A 123 8.83 11.90 1.68
N GLY A 124 7.59 12.38 1.79
CA GLY A 124 6.66 12.00 2.87
C GLY A 124 6.48 10.49 2.99
N ARG A 125 6.25 9.80 1.86
CA ARG A 125 6.03 8.34 1.83
C ARG A 125 7.21 7.52 2.38
N SER A 126 8.43 8.04 2.36
CA SER A 126 9.57 7.35 2.96
C SER A 126 9.49 7.25 4.49
N LEU A 127 8.79 8.18 5.15
CA LEU A 127 8.53 8.13 6.59
C LEU A 127 7.66 6.94 6.97
N THR A 128 6.90 6.35 6.02
CA THR A 128 6.17 5.11 6.25
C THR A 128 7.08 4.01 6.78
N THR A 129 8.32 3.90 6.28
CA THR A 129 9.28 2.91 6.76
C THR A 129 9.59 3.15 8.24
N VAL A 130 9.89 4.40 8.62
CA VAL A 130 10.21 4.79 10.00
C VAL A 130 9.03 4.49 10.94
N PHE A 131 7.82 4.92 10.58
CA PHE A 131 6.62 4.63 11.37
C PHE A 131 6.34 3.13 11.48
N ASN A 132 6.57 2.38 10.41
CA ASN A 132 6.41 0.94 10.45
C ASN A 132 7.38 0.27 11.43
N VAL A 133 8.64 0.73 11.52
CA VAL A 133 9.57 0.25 12.55
C VAL A 133 9.02 0.51 13.94
N LEU A 134 8.58 1.74 14.20
CA LEU A 134 8.05 2.16 15.50
C LEU A 134 6.81 1.33 15.89
N PHE A 135 5.87 1.18 14.97
CA PHE A 135 4.62 0.45 15.23
C PHE A 135 4.80 -1.06 15.23
N THR A 136 5.74 -1.62 14.46
CA THR A 136 6.05 -3.05 14.55
C THR A 136 6.69 -3.37 15.91
N TYR A 137 7.55 -2.48 16.43
CA TYR A 137 8.05 -2.60 17.81
C TYR A 137 6.90 -2.53 18.83
N TYR A 138 6.00 -1.56 18.70
CA TYR A 138 4.92 -1.33 19.69
C TYR A 138 3.80 -2.39 19.62
N PHE A 139 3.31 -2.72 18.43
CA PHE A 139 2.14 -3.61 18.25
C PHE A 139 2.50 -5.09 18.08
N LEU A 140 3.67 -5.41 17.49
CA LEU A 140 4.11 -6.79 17.28
C LEU A 140 5.21 -7.21 18.28
N GLY A 141 5.79 -6.28 19.04
CA GLY A 141 6.84 -6.58 20.01
C GLY A 141 8.18 -6.94 19.38
N GLU A 142 8.37 -6.70 18.07
CA GLU A 142 9.63 -7.04 17.39
C GLU A 142 10.73 -6.05 17.78
N GLN A 143 11.81 -6.56 18.35
CA GLN A 143 12.94 -5.71 18.73
C GLN A 143 13.63 -5.10 17.50
N THR A 144 14.05 -3.84 17.65
CA THR A 144 14.75 -3.10 16.61
C THR A 144 16.23 -2.96 16.99
N SER A 145 17.15 -3.37 16.11
CA SER A 145 18.58 -3.18 16.38
C SER A 145 19.01 -1.73 16.27
N ARG A 146 20.18 -1.41 16.86
CA ARG A 146 20.81 -0.10 16.72
C ARG A 146 21.11 0.25 15.26
N ASN A 147 21.50 -0.73 14.44
CA ASN A 147 21.78 -0.53 13.02
C ASN A 147 20.53 -0.13 12.24
N ALA A 148 19.38 -0.73 12.58
CA ALA A 148 18.09 -0.39 12.01
C ALA A 148 17.67 1.06 12.38
N ILE A 149 17.94 1.50 13.62
CA ILE A 149 17.68 2.89 14.06
C ILE A 149 18.54 3.89 13.27
N ILE A 150 19.83 3.59 13.05
CA ILE A 150 20.71 4.45 12.24
C ILE A 150 20.16 4.61 10.81
N CYS A 151 19.67 3.54 10.21
CA CYS A 151 19.06 3.62 8.88
C CYS A 151 17.80 4.50 8.88
N CYS A 152 16.96 4.42 9.93
CA CYS A 152 15.82 5.33 10.09
C CYS A 152 16.26 6.80 10.20
N LEU A 153 17.34 7.09 10.92
CA LEU A 153 17.89 8.45 10.99
C LEU A 153 18.31 8.97 9.61
N VAL A 154 18.94 8.13 8.78
CA VAL A 154 19.30 8.50 7.40
C VAL A 154 18.06 8.84 6.56
N ILE A 155 16.97 8.06 6.69
CA ILE A 155 15.70 8.34 6.01
C ILE A 155 15.11 9.68 6.47
N VAL A 156 15.12 9.94 7.78
CA VAL A 156 14.63 11.20 8.36
C VAL A 156 15.46 12.40 7.89
N LEU A 157 16.79 12.27 7.80
CA LEU A 157 17.66 13.31 7.25
C LEU A 157 17.35 13.58 5.77
N GLY A 158 17.17 12.52 4.98
CA GLY A 158 16.73 12.64 3.59
C GLY A 158 15.38 13.36 3.47
N PHE A 159 14.45 13.08 4.39
CA PHE A 159 13.16 13.77 4.47
C PHE A 159 13.31 15.27 4.73
N PHE A 160 14.07 15.66 5.78
CA PHE A 160 14.28 17.07 6.09
C PHE A 160 14.97 17.82 4.94
N LEU A 161 15.95 17.21 4.28
CA LEU A 161 16.59 17.80 3.10
C LEU A 161 15.60 18.03 1.95
N GLY A 162 14.66 17.10 1.75
CA GLY A 162 13.60 17.25 0.74
C GLY A 162 12.59 18.36 1.09
N VAL A 163 12.23 18.48 2.37
CA VAL A 163 11.35 19.56 2.88
C VAL A 163 11.99 20.93 2.68
N ASP A 164 13.28 21.06 2.99
CA ASP A 164 14.02 22.31 2.87
C ASP A 164 14.12 22.79 1.41
N GLN A 165 14.30 21.88 0.46
CA GLN A 165 14.33 22.24 -0.95
C GLN A 165 12.99 22.75 -1.50
N GLU A 166 11.89 22.12 -1.08
CA GLU A 166 10.55 22.55 -1.49
C GLU A 166 10.12 23.84 -0.77
N SER A 167 10.61 24.07 0.46
CA SER A 167 10.37 25.33 1.18
C SER A 167 11.07 26.50 0.48
N VAL A 168 12.31 26.31 0.04
CA VAL A 168 13.07 27.29 -0.75
C VAL A 168 12.46 27.51 -2.13
N GLY A 169 11.85 26.46 -2.73
CA GLY A 169 11.13 26.54 -4.00
C GLY A 169 9.77 27.25 -3.94
N GLY A 170 9.28 27.64 -2.74
CA GLY A 170 8.01 28.34 -2.55
C GLY A 170 6.75 27.49 -2.77
N SER A 171 6.90 26.19 -3.04
CA SER A 171 5.81 25.23 -3.29
C SER A 171 5.31 24.52 -2.02
N LEU A 172 5.96 24.74 -0.88
CA LEU A 172 5.67 24.01 0.36
C LEU A 172 4.39 24.49 1.05
N SER A 173 3.44 23.58 1.21
CA SER A 173 2.25 23.78 2.04
C SER A 173 2.36 22.99 3.35
N PHE A 174 2.47 23.68 4.49
CA PHE A 174 2.58 23.05 5.81
C PHE A 174 1.45 22.05 6.09
N ILE A 175 0.21 22.40 5.73
CA ILE A 175 -0.93 21.52 5.92
C ILE A 175 -0.81 20.24 5.09
N GLY A 176 -0.29 20.32 3.87
CA GLY A 176 -0.05 19.15 3.04
C GLY A 176 1.12 18.29 3.51
N VAL A 177 2.12 18.89 4.16
CA VAL A 177 3.17 18.15 4.89
C VAL A 177 2.54 17.32 6.02
N CYS A 178 1.71 17.94 6.85
CA CYS A 178 1.00 17.24 7.92
C CYS A 178 0.16 16.07 7.37
N TYR A 179 -0.61 16.30 6.30
CA TYR A 179 -1.37 15.21 5.66
C TYR A 179 -0.48 14.10 5.12
N GLY A 180 0.70 14.42 4.57
CA GLY A 180 1.67 13.41 4.10
C GLY A 180 2.26 12.56 5.23
N VAL A 181 2.54 13.18 6.38
CA VAL A 181 3.00 12.47 7.59
C VAL A 181 1.89 11.56 8.13
N PHE A 182 0.66 12.06 8.26
CA PHE A 182 -0.49 11.25 8.68
C PHE A 182 -0.78 10.12 7.70
N ALA A 183 -0.70 10.37 6.39
CA ALA A 183 -0.83 9.33 5.39
C ALA A 183 0.20 8.21 5.62
N SER A 184 1.46 8.57 5.91
CA SER A 184 2.52 7.60 6.18
C SER A 184 2.26 6.75 7.43
N ILE A 185 1.69 7.35 8.48
CA ILE A 185 1.21 6.64 9.68
C ILE A 185 0.12 5.64 9.29
N PHE A 186 -0.91 6.08 8.58
CA PHE A 186 -2.02 5.20 8.17
C PHE A 186 -1.56 4.08 7.22
N VAL A 187 -0.63 4.33 6.29
CA VAL A 187 -0.05 3.28 5.42
C VAL A 187 0.64 2.21 6.29
N SER A 188 1.47 2.63 7.24
CA SER A 188 2.19 1.69 8.11
C SER A 188 1.24 0.86 8.97
N LEU A 189 0.26 1.51 9.62
CA LEU A 189 -0.77 0.83 10.40
C LEU A 189 -1.63 -0.09 9.53
N ASN A 190 -2.02 0.31 8.31
CA ASN A 190 -2.79 -0.53 7.41
C ASN A 190 -2.07 -1.85 7.10
N SER A 191 -0.75 -1.81 6.85
CA SER A 191 0.03 -3.03 6.62
C SER A 191 0.12 -3.95 7.85
N ILE A 192 0.25 -3.35 9.05
CA ILE A 192 0.32 -4.06 10.33
C ILE A 192 -1.03 -4.71 10.66
N TYR A 193 -2.12 -3.95 10.56
CA TYR A 193 -3.47 -4.46 10.79
C TYR A 193 -3.86 -5.50 9.75
N THR A 194 -3.41 -5.38 8.49
CA THR A 194 -3.60 -6.41 7.47
C THR A 194 -3.02 -7.74 7.95
N LYS A 195 -1.77 -7.74 8.45
CA LYS A 195 -1.14 -8.97 8.98
C LYS A 195 -1.82 -9.47 10.25
N LYS A 196 -2.22 -8.57 11.15
CA LYS A 196 -2.85 -8.92 12.43
C LYS A 196 -4.25 -9.51 12.27
N VAL A 197 -5.03 -9.02 11.31
CA VAL A 197 -6.41 -9.44 11.05
C VAL A 197 -6.49 -10.61 10.08
N LEU A 198 -5.49 -10.83 9.21
CA LEU A 198 -5.48 -11.95 8.26
C LEU A 198 -5.78 -13.34 8.88
N PRO A 199 -5.30 -13.69 10.09
CA PRO A 199 -5.68 -14.95 10.75
C PRO A 199 -7.16 -15.09 11.10
N THR A 200 -7.90 -13.99 11.30
CA THR A 200 -9.33 -14.04 11.66
C THR A 200 -10.25 -14.43 10.50
N VAL A 201 -9.71 -14.40 9.28
CA VAL A 201 -10.35 -14.84 8.05
C VAL A 201 -9.67 -16.08 7.48
N ASP A 202 -9.16 -16.95 8.35
CA ASP A 202 -8.58 -18.25 7.97
C ASP A 202 -7.37 -18.10 7.03
N ASN A 203 -6.64 -16.98 7.14
CA ASN A 203 -5.57 -16.57 6.23
C ASN A 203 -5.98 -16.47 4.75
N ASN A 204 -7.27 -16.27 4.50
CA ASN A 204 -7.81 -16.12 3.16
C ASN A 204 -7.87 -14.62 2.78
N ILE A 205 -7.01 -14.23 1.85
CA ILE A 205 -6.92 -12.85 1.35
C ILE A 205 -8.21 -12.45 0.63
N TRP A 206 -8.89 -13.37 -0.03
CA TRP A 206 -10.17 -13.13 -0.70
C TRP A 206 -11.22 -12.61 0.29
N GLN A 207 -11.39 -13.31 1.41
CA GLN A 207 -12.30 -12.89 2.46
C GLN A 207 -11.87 -11.54 3.04
N LEU A 208 -10.58 -11.36 3.33
CA LEU A 208 -10.06 -10.10 3.86
C LEU A 208 -10.40 -8.92 2.94
N THR A 209 -10.15 -9.07 1.63
CA THR A 209 -10.43 -8.07 0.60
C THR A 209 -11.92 -7.78 0.52
N TYR A 210 -12.78 -8.80 0.53
CA TYR A 210 -14.23 -8.59 0.49
C TYR A 210 -14.74 -7.80 1.70
N TYR A 211 -14.44 -8.26 2.92
CA TYR A 211 -14.89 -7.60 4.14
C TYR A 211 -14.34 -6.18 4.28
N ASN A 212 -13.06 -5.98 3.93
CA ASN A 212 -12.45 -4.66 3.99
C ASN A 212 -13.11 -3.67 3.01
N ASN A 213 -13.42 -4.11 1.79
CA ASN A 213 -14.07 -3.26 0.80
C ASN A 213 -15.52 -2.94 1.20
N ILE A 214 -16.28 -3.89 1.75
CA ILE A 214 -17.64 -3.62 2.27
C ILE A 214 -17.63 -2.55 3.37
N ASN A 215 -16.71 -2.67 4.34
CA ASN A 215 -16.56 -1.67 5.38
C ASN A 215 -16.08 -0.32 4.82
N ALA A 216 -15.15 -0.33 3.85
CA ALA A 216 -14.63 0.89 3.22
C ALA A 216 -15.73 1.65 2.45
N ILE A 217 -16.62 0.94 1.73
CA ILE A 217 -17.78 1.53 1.06
C ILE A 217 -18.62 2.34 2.06
N LEU A 218 -18.92 1.77 3.23
CA LEU A 218 -19.69 2.46 4.28
C LEU A 218 -18.95 3.68 4.83
N LEU A 219 -17.63 3.62 4.98
CA LEU A 219 -16.81 4.71 5.51
C LEU A 219 -16.58 5.84 4.50
N PHE A 220 -16.49 5.54 3.21
CA PHE A 220 -16.27 6.56 2.17
C PHE A 220 -17.51 7.43 1.93
N LEU A 221 -18.73 6.91 2.12
CA LEU A 221 -19.97 7.68 1.93
C LEU A 221 -20.00 9.01 2.74
N PRO A 222 -19.85 9.01 4.08
CA PRO A 222 -19.82 10.26 4.84
C PRO A 222 -18.59 11.11 4.51
N LEU A 223 -17.45 10.49 4.18
CA LEU A 223 -16.23 11.22 3.82
C LEU A 223 -16.38 12.01 2.51
N MET A 224 -17.05 11.46 1.49
CA MET A 224 -17.34 12.18 0.24
C MET A 224 -18.22 13.41 0.49
N VAL A 225 -19.13 13.34 1.46
CA VAL A 225 -19.95 14.50 1.87
C VAL A 225 -19.08 15.54 2.56
N ILE A 226 -18.25 15.14 3.53
CA ILE A 226 -17.40 16.05 4.32
C ILE A 226 -16.33 16.72 3.45
N THR A 227 -15.76 15.99 2.50
CA THR A 227 -14.74 16.50 1.58
C THR A 227 -15.30 17.33 0.43
N GLY A 228 -16.63 17.37 0.28
CA GLY A 228 -17.30 18.15 -0.75
C GLY A 228 -17.18 17.55 -2.15
N GLU A 229 -16.99 16.24 -2.28
CA GLU A 229 -16.97 15.59 -3.60
C GLU A 229 -18.37 15.42 -4.20
N VAL A 230 -19.42 15.37 -3.38
CA VAL A 230 -20.81 15.17 -3.85
C VAL A 230 -21.26 16.23 -4.87
N PRO A 231 -21.05 17.55 -4.65
CA PRO A 231 -21.35 18.57 -5.65
C PRO A 231 -20.48 18.49 -6.91
N VAL A 232 -19.22 18.05 -6.78
CA VAL A 232 -18.30 17.86 -7.92
C VAL A 232 -18.81 16.74 -8.81
N ILE A 233 -19.28 15.64 -8.22
CA ILE A 233 -19.86 14.51 -8.94
C ILE A 233 -21.16 14.92 -9.62
N SER A 234 -22.08 15.60 -8.92
CA SER A 234 -23.40 15.94 -9.48
C SER A 234 -23.32 16.93 -10.64
N SER A 235 -22.32 17.81 -10.64
CA SER A 235 -22.06 18.78 -11.72
C SER A 235 -21.19 18.22 -12.84
N TYR A 236 -20.70 16.98 -12.71
CA TYR A 236 -19.80 16.37 -13.68
C TYR A 236 -20.53 15.97 -14.96
N GLN A 237 -20.25 16.70 -16.06
CA GLN A 237 -20.97 16.58 -17.32
C GLN A 237 -20.80 15.22 -18.03
N ARG A 238 -19.70 14.50 -17.75
CA ARG A 238 -19.36 13.23 -18.40
C ARG A 238 -19.83 11.99 -17.62
N LEU A 239 -20.70 12.16 -16.61
CA LEU A 239 -21.29 11.02 -15.87
C LEU A 239 -22.08 10.06 -16.78
N GLY A 240 -22.62 10.55 -17.90
CA GLY A 240 -23.37 9.71 -18.85
C GLY A 240 -22.50 9.00 -19.88
N ASP A 241 -21.19 9.27 -19.93
CA ASP A 241 -20.31 8.74 -20.97
C ASP A 241 -19.91 7.28 -20.69
N ILE A 242 -20.05 6.43 -21.71
CA ILE A 242 -19.67 5.02 -21.64
C ILE A 242 -18.15 4.86 -21.51
N HIS A 243 -17.38 5.76 -22.12
CA HIS A 243 -15.91 5.73 -22.03
C HIS A 243 -15.45 5.99 -20.60
N PHE A 244 -16.09 6.94 -19.91
CA PHE A 244 -15.86 7.19 -18.48
C PHE A 244 -16.11 5.94 -17.63
N TRP A 245 -17.27 5.29 -17.79
CA TRP A 245 -17.59 4.08 -17.01
C TRP A 245 -16.71 2.88 -17.36
N TYR A 246 -16.28 2.76 -18.62
CA TYR A 246 -15.28 1.79 -19.03
C TYR A 246 -13.98 1.99 -18.25
N LEU A 247 -13.43 3.22 -18.23
CA LEU A 247 -12.21 3.53 -17.48
C LEU A 247 -12.38 3.35 -15.96
N MET A 248 -13.52 3.75 -15.41
CA MET A 248 -13.86 3.52 -13.99
C MET A 248 -13.89 2.02 -13.66
N THR A 249 -14.47 1.19 -14.55
CA THR A 249 -14.54 -0.26 -14.36
C THR A 249 -13.17 -0.91 -14.46
N VAL A 250 -12.36 -0.53 -15.46
CA VAL A 250 -10.96 -0.98 -15.58
C VAL A 250 -10.18 -0.63 -14.31
N SER A 251 -10.32 0.61 -13.85
CA SER A 251 -9.74 1.07 -12.59
C SER A 251 -10.25 0.26 -11.39
N GLY A 252 -11.53 -0.11 -11.35
CA GLY A 252 -12.11 -1.01 -10.35
C GLY A 252 -11.50 -2.40 -10.34
N VAL A 253 -11.23 -2.99 -11.50
CA VAL A 253 -10.51 -4.28 -11.63
C VAL A 253 -9.09 -4.17 -11.08
N PHE A 254 -8.36 -3.10 -11.41
CA PHE A 254 -7.04 -2.86 -10.84
C PHE A 254 -7.09 -2.53 -9.35
N GLY A 255 -8.15 -1.89 -8.87
CA GLY A 255 -8.45 -1.66 -7.45
C GLY A 255 -8.61 -2.97 -6.66
N PHE A 256 -9.32 -3.94 -7.25
CA PHE A 256 -9.38 -5.30 -6.72
C PHE A 256 -8.00 -5.97 -6.73
N ALA A 257 -7.28 -5.91 -7.85
CA ALA A 257 -5.97 -6.55 -8.01
C ALA A 257 -4.95 -5.99 -7.01
N ILE A 258 -4.89 -4.67 -6.80
CA ILE A 258 -3.94 -4.08 -5.85
C ILE A 258 -4.25 -4.48 -4.42
N ALA A 259 -5.54 -4.55 -4.04
CA ALA A 259 -5.96 -4.98 -2.71
C ALA A 259 -5.55 -6.45 -2.47
N PHE A 260 -5.81 -7.33 -3.44
CA PHE A 260 -5.44 -8.74 -3.37
C PHE A 260 -3.92 -8.94 -3.29
N VAL A 261 -3.17 -8.35 -4.22
CA VAL A 261 -1.71 -8.53 -4.30
C VAL A 261 -0.99 -7.90 -3.11
N THR A 262 -1.50 -6.79 -2.57
CA THR A 262 -1.00 -6.19 -1.31
C THR A 262 -1.16 -7.16 -0.14
N GLY A 263 -2.37 -7.74 0.02
CA GLY A 263 -2.61 -8.76 1.05
C GLY A 263 -1.74 -10.00 0.86
N LEU A 264 -1.54 -10.44 -0.38
CA LEU A 264 -0.67 -11.56 -0.73
C LEU A 264 0.78 -11.28 -0.38
N GLN A 265 1.30 -10.11 -0.74
CA GLN A 265 2.66 -9.73 -0.41
C GLN A 265 2.88 -9.69 1.10
N ILE A 266 1.97 -9.10 1.88
CA ILE A 266 2.06 -9.07 3.35
C ILE A 266 1.95 -10.48 3.96
N LYS A 267 1.12 -11.36 3.36
CA LYS A 267 0.96 -12.76 3.78
C LYS A 267 2.26 -13.53 3.63
N VAL A 268 2.87 -13.52 2.43
CA VAL A 268 4.08 -14.31 2.11
C VAL A 268 5.38 -13.66 2.63
N THR A 269 5.34 -12.37 2.96
CA THR A 269 6.46 -11.63 3.55
C THR A 269 6.10 -11.10 4.96
N SER A 270 6.20 -9.79 5.17
CA SER A 270 5.86 -9.08 6.41
C SER A 270 5.33 -7.68 6.08
N PRO A 271 4.62 -7.02 7.03
CA PRO A 271 4.27 -5.60 6.90
C PRO A 271 5.46 -4.71 6.58
N LEU A 272 6.61 -5.01 7.20
CA LEU A 272 7.87 -4.30 7.00
C LEU A 272 8.39 -4.43 5.57
N THR A 273 8.50 -5.67 5.08
CA THR A 273 8.96 -5.95 3.72
C THR A 273 8.03 -5.32 2.67
N HIS A 274 6.72 -5.35 2.90
CA HIS A 274 5.76 -4.69 2.01
C HIS A 274 5.98 -3.18 1.93
N ASN A 275 6.13 -2.49 3.08
CA ASN A 275 6.32 -1.03 3.06
C ASN A 275 7.65 -0.62 2.43
N ILE A 276 8.72 -1.38 2.67
CA ILE A 276 10.01 -1.19 1.99
C ILE A 276 9.86 -1.35 0.48
N SER A 277 9.22 -2.44 0.03
CA SER A 277 8.90 -2.65 -1.38
C SER A 277 8.05 -1.50 -1.92
N GLY A 278 7.14 -0.97 -1.11
CA GLY A 278 6.31 0.18 -1.42
C GLY A 278 7.11 1.46 -1.65
N THR A 279 8.15 1.73 -0.84
CA THR A 279 9.08 2.85 -0.98
C THR A 279 9.96 2.70 -2.21
N ALA A 280 10.53 1.52 -2.45
CA ALA A 280 11.33 1.24 -3.64
C ALA A 280 10.50 1.41 -4.93
N LYS A 281 9.28 0.85 -4.95
CA LYS A 281 8.33 1.06 -6.06
C LYS A 281 7.99 2.53 -6.25
N ALA A 282 7.76 3.28 -5.16
CA ALA A 282 7.48 4.70 -5.24
C ALA A 282 8.66 5.48 -5.84
N CYS A 283 9.90 5.09 -5.53
CA CYS A 283 11.09 5.69 -6.11
C CYS A 283 11.14 5.45 -7.62
N THR A 284 11.01 4.19 -8.04
CA THR A 284 10.98 3.83 -9.46
C THR A 284 9.87 4.58 -10.19
N GLN A 285 8.69 4.67 -9.58
CA GLN A 285 7.57 5.43 -10.10
C GLN A 285 7.89 6.93 -10.24
N THR A 286 8.54 7.55 -9.26
CA THR A 286 8.94 8.96 -9.33
C THR A 286 9.94 9.19 -10.46
N ILE A 287 10.95 8.32 -10.61
CA ILE A 287 11.93 8.41 -11.70
C ILE A 287 11.23 8.29 -13.07
N LEU A 288 10.36 7.30 -13.23
CA LEU A 288 9.56 7.12 -14.44
C LEU A 288 8.70 8.35 -14.74
N ALA A 289 8.08 8.94 -13.72
CA ALA A 289 7.28 10.16 -13.87
C ALA A 289 8.14 11.36 -14.29
N CYS A 290 9.29 11.59 -13.66
CA CYS A 290 10.18 12.69 -14.05
C CYS A 290 10.64 12.58 -15.50
N ILE A 291 10.98 11.35 -15.96
CA ILE A 291 11.33 11.09 -17.36
C ILE A 291 10.15 11.36 -18.28
N TRP A 292 8.97 10.83 -17.94
CA TRP A 292 7.76 10.92 -18.77
C TRP A 292 7.24 12.37 -18.90
N TYR A 293 7.28 13.15 -17.82
CA TYR A 293 6.79 14.54 -17.79
C TYR A 293 7.89 15.57 -18.10
N HIS A 294 9.10 15.12 -18.46
CA HIS A 294 10.26 15.99 -18.73
C HIS A 294 10.54 17.03 -17.63
N GLU A 295 10.32 16.66 -16.36
CA GLU A 295 10.53 17.56 -15.23
C GLU A 295 12.02 17.61 -14.84
N THR A 296 12.61 18.80 -14.86
CA THR A 296 13.96 19.03 -14.34
C THR A 296 13.90 19.29 -12.83
N LYS A 297 14.66 18.52 -12.04
CA LYS A 297 14.77 18.67 -10.58
C LYS A 297 16.19 19.06 -10.16
N SER A 298 16.33 19.73 -9.02
CA SER A 298 17.62 20.16 -8.49
C SER A 298 18.51 18.97 -8.06
N LEU A 299 19.83 19.16 -8.03
CA LEU A 299 20.76 18.13 -7.55
C LEU A 299 20.50 17.74 -6.08
N LEU A 300 20.08 18.70 -5.25
CA LEU A 300 19.77 18.44 -3.85
C LEU A 300 18.50 17.59 -3.69
N TRP A 301 17.53 17.74 -4.59
CA TRP A 301 16.37 16.86 -4.66
C TRP A 301 16.78 15.41 -4.96
N TRP A 302 17.68 15.21 -5.93
CA TRP A 302 18.24 13.89 -6.22
C TRP A 302 19.03 13.29 -5.05
N LEU A 303 19.76 14.12 -4.31
CA LEU A 303 20.49 13.70 -3.11
C LEU A 303 19.52 13.25 -2.00
N SER A 304 18.45 14.00 -1.74
CA SER A 304 17.38 13.63 -0.79
C SER A 304 16.77 12.27 -1.14
N ASN A 305 16.39 12.07 -2.41
CA ASN A 305 15.86 10.81 -2.90
C ASN A 305 16.85 9.66 -2.72
N SER A 306 18.13 9.90 -3.06
CA SER A 306 19.19 8.89 -2.93
C SER A 306 19.43 8.48 -1.48
N LEU A 307 19.44 9.43 -0.54
CA LEU A 307 19.55 9.15 0.90
C LEU A 307 18.38 8.30 1.40
N VAL A 308 17.16 8.63 0.99
CA VAL A 308 15.94 7.88 1.34
C VAL A 308 15.99 6.44 0.83
N ILE A 309 16.38 6.25 -0.43
CA ILE A 309 16.50 4.91 -1.05
C ILE A 309 17.60 4.11 -0.36
N PHE A 310 18.77 4.72 -0.18
CA PHE A 310 19.90 4.09 0.46
C PHE A 310 19.57 3.69 1.90
N GLY A 311 18.98 4.60 2.70
CA GLY A 311 18.53 4.31 4.05
C GLY A 311 17.52 3.16 4.11
N SER A 312 16.57 3.13 3.18
CA SER A 312 15.57 2.04 3.08
C SER A 312 16.21 0.71 2.68
N ALA A 313 17.14 0.70 1.72
CA ALA A 313 17.85 -0.49 1.27
C ALA A 313 18.80 -1.04 2.36
N ALA A 314 19.57 -0.17 3.01
CA ALA A 314 20.44 -0.50 4.13
C ALA A 314 19.64 -1.08 5.30
N TYR A 315 18.50 -0.46 5.64
CA TYR A 315 17.59 -0.98 6.66
C TYR A 315 17.11 -2.40 6.32
N THR A 316 16.70 -2.63 5.08
CA THR A 316 16.27 -3.95 4.60
C THR A 316 17.36 -4.99 4.77
N ARG A 317 18.60 -4.63 4.42
CA ARG A 317 19.76 -5.51 4.56
C ARG A 317 20.04 -5.85 6.02
N VAL A 318 19.99 -4.85 6.90
CA VAL A 318 20.15 -5.05 8.35
C VAL A 318 19.11 -6.04 8.88
N LYS A 319 17.83 -5.84 8.54
CA LYS A 319 16.75 -6.74 8.97
C LYS A 319 16.86 -8.14 8.38
N GLN A 320 17.32 -8.27 7.13
CA GLN A 320 17.60 -9.56 6.52
C GLN A 320 18.69 -10.32 7.31
N LEU A 321 19.78 -9.63 7.69
CA LEU A 321 20.86 -10.21 8.47
C LEU A 321 20.41 -10.60 9.89
N GLU A 322 19.59 -9.78 10.54
CA GLU A 322 18.97 -10.09 11.84
C GLU A 322 18.12 -11.36 11.78
N MET A 323 17.28 -11.51 10.74
CA MET A 323 16.48 -12.72 10.55
C MET A 323 17.35 -13.96 10.37
N ILE A 324 18.42 -13.87 9.56
CA ILE A 324 19.36 -14.98 9.35
C ILE A 324 20.06 -15.35 10.67
N HIS A 325 20.48 -14.36 11.46
CA HIS A 325 21.14 -14.57 12.74
C HIS A 325 20.20 -15.18 13.79
N ASN A 326 18.95 -14.71 13.88
CA ASN A 326 17.95 -15.28 14.78
C ASN A 326 17.61 -16.72 14.41
N PHE A 327 17.53 -17.03 13.11
CA PHE A 327 17.29 -18.38 12.63
C PHE A 327 18.47 -19.33 12.94
N SER A 328 19.72 -18.87 12.78
CA SER A 328 20.89 -19.69 13.14
C SER A 328 21.00 -19.92 14.65
N LYS A 329 20.70 -18.91 15.47
CA LYS A 329 20.68 -19.01 16.94
C LYS A 329 19.60 -19.96 17.45
N GLY A 330 18.38 -19.87 16.91
CA GLY A 330 17.30 -20.80 17.22
C GLY A 330 17.64 -22.26 16.88
N ARG A 331 18.36 -22.48 15.77
CA ARG A 331 18.83 -23.81 15.36
C ARG A 331 19.92 -24.38 16.29
N ASN A 332 20.76 -23.52 16.85
CA ASN A 332 21.80 -23.93 17.79
C ASN A 332 21.22 -24.27 19.17
N ASN A 333 20.20 -23.55 19.65
CA ASN A 333 19.51 -23.86 20.91
C ASN A 333 18.69 -25.15 20.86
N ILE A 334 18.25 -25.61 19.68
CA ILE A 334 17.56 -26.91 19.51
C ILE A 334 18.56 -28.07 19.47
N LYS A 335 19.85 -27.78 19.23
CA LYS A 335 20.92 -28.78 19.14
C LYS A 335 21.72 -28.95 20.44
N SER A 336 21.57 -28.07 21.42
CA SER A 336 22.18 -28.20 22.77
C SER A 336 21.22 -28.83 23.75
#